data_AF-X1MHW4-F1
#
_entry.id   AF-X1MHW4-F1
#
_cell.length_a   1.000
_cell.length_b   1.000
_cell.length_c   1.000
_cell.angle_alpha   90.00
_cell.angle_beta   90.00
_cell.angle_gamma   90.00
#
_symmetry.space_group_name_H-M   'P 1'
#
loop_
_entity.id
_entity.type
_entity.pdbx_description
1 polymer ?
#
loop_
_entity_poly.entity_id
_entity_poly.type
_entity_poly.pdbx_seq_one_letter_code
_entity_poly.pdbx_strand_id
1 'polypeptide(L)'
;MNKKEFLGRLSELIKDISEEEKKDILFDYEEHFRIGLEKGRKEEEIAASLGDPKAIAKQSRASCILKEAEKTTSVNNIMRAIFAAVGLGFFNLVIVLGPAIGLIGILVALFAVAFAIIVSGAAVLFGTLMGPVFAWNIYIPFAAVVSIPLGIGLTALGLLSLIGAFYLIKFF
;
A
#
# COMPACT_ATOMS: atom_id res chain seq x y z
N MET A 1 -1.22 -55.41 21.15
CA MET A 1 -2.38 -54.68 21.70
C MET A 1 -3.58 -55.04 20.87
N ASN A 2 -4.72 -55.25 21.52
CA ASN A 2 -5.98 -55.58 20.83
C ASN A 2 -6.72 -54.30 20.38
N LYS A 3 -7.81 -54.43 19.62
CA LYS A 3 -8.58 -53.28 19.10
C LYS A 3 -9.01 -52.32 20.22
N LYS A 4 -9.52 -52.88 21.32
CA LYS A 4 -10.07 -52.11 22.45
C LYS A 4 -8.99 -51.31 23.17
N GLU A 5 -7.81 -51.90 23.37
CA GLU A 5 -6.65 -51.23 23.95
C GLU A 5 -6.12 -50.11 23.05
N PHE A 6 -6.05 -50.33 21.74
CA PHE A 6 -5.59 -49.34 20.78
C PHE A 6 -6.50 -48.11 20.76
N LEU A 7 -7.81 -48.32 20.57
CA LEU A 7 -8.80 -47.24 20.50
C LEU A 7 -8.97 -46.53 21.83
N GLY A 8 -8.94 -47.26 22.96
CA GLY A 8 -8.97 -46.66 24.30
C GLY A 8 -7.79 -45.73 24.53
N ARG A 9 -6.58 -46.17 24.19
CA ARG A 9 -5.36 -45.36 24.33
C ARG A 9 -5.37 -44.16 23.41
N LEU A 10 -5.78 -44.32 22.15
CA LEU A 10 -5.90 -43.22 21.20
C LEU A 10 -6.89 -42.17 21.71
N SER A 11 -8.06 -42.59 22.19
CA SER A 11 -9.12 -41.73 22.75
C SER A 11 -8.63 -40.89 23.94
N GLU A 12 -7.87 -41.50 24.87
CA GLU A 12 -7.26 -40.78 25.99
C GLU A 12 -6.21 -39.75 25.53
N LEU A 13 -5.43 -40.09 24.50
CA LEU A 13 -4.37 -39.23 23.96
C LEU A 13 -4.94 -38.03 23.19
N ILE A 14 -6.16 -38.11 22.66
CA ILE A 14 -6.83 -37.02 21.93
C ILE A 14 -7.97 -36.37 22.73
N LYS A 15 -7.97 -36.49 24.06
CA LYS A 15 -9.03 -35.96 24.95
C LYS A 15 -9.25 -34.44 24.89
N ASP A 16 -8.28 -33.71 24.35
CA ASP A 16 -8.23 -32.26 24.20
C ASP A 16 -8.73 -31.77 22.84
N ILE A 17 -9.00 -32.69 21.91
CA ILE A 17 -9.66 -32.40 20.63
C ILE A 17 -11.18 -32.35 20.84
N SER A 18 -11.90 -31.60 19.99
CA SER A 18 -13.36 -31.55 20.01
C SER A 18 -13.98 -32.95 19.92
N GLU A 19 -15.11 -33.19 20.62
CA GLU A 19 -15.75 -34.52 20.62
C GLU A 19 -16.23 -34.96 19.23
N GLU A 20 -16.57 -34.01 18.36
CA GLU A 20 -16.92 -34.28 16.95
C GLU A 20 -15.72 -34.84 16.18
N GLU A 21 -14.58 -34.13 16.16
CA GLU A 21 -13.37 -34.61 15.48
C GLU A 21 -12.81 -35.89 16.11
N LYS A 22 -12.88 -36.02 17.43
CA LYS A 22 -12.46 -37.24 18.13
C LYS A 22 -13.27 -38.45 17.67
N LYS A 23 -14.59 -38.31 17.51
CA LYS A 23 -15.46 -39.38 17.02
C LYS A 23 -15.09 -39.77 15.59
N ASP A 24 -14.86 -38.80 14.72
CA ASP A 24 -14.43 -39.05 13.34
C ASP A 24 -13.08 -39.80 13.29
N ILE A 25 -12.08 -39.33 14.05
CA ILE A 25 -10.76 -39.98 14.12
C ILE A 25 -10.91 -41.43 14.60
N LEU A 26 -11.66 -41.68 15.68
CA LEU A 26 -11.82 -43.03 16.22
C LEU A 26 -12.58 -43.94 15.25
N PHE A 27 -13.56 -43.41 14.52
CA PHE A 27 -14.32 -44.13 13.52
C PHE A 27 -13.44 -44.62 12.36
N ASP A 28 -12.54 -43.77 11.87
CA ASP A 28 -11.60 -44.13 10.79
C ASP A 28 -10.71 -45.33 11.19
N TYR A 29 -10.19 -45.32 12.42
CA TYR A 29 -9.36 -46.43 12.91
C TYR A 29 -10.19 -47.68 13.22
N GLU A 30 -11.42 -47.53 13.71
CA GLU A 30 -12.33 -48.65 13.91
C GLU A 30 -12.64 -49.37 12.58
N GLU A 31 -12.86 -48.62 11.51
CA GLU A 31 -13.07 -49.14 10.16
C GLU A 31 -11.83 -49.88 9.64
N HIS A 32 -10.63 -49.36 9.90
CA HIS A 32 -9.37 -50.04 9.58
C HIS A 32 -9.24 -51.40 10.29
N PHE A 33 -9.64 -51.49 11.56
CA PHE A 33 -9.69 -52.78 12.27
C PHE A 33 -10.73 -53.73 11.68
N ARG A 34 -11.91 -53.23 11.32
CA ARG A 34 -12.97 -54.03 10.68
C ARG A 34 -12.50 -54.68 9.38
N ILE A 35 -11.92 -53.88 8.48
CA ILE A 35 -11.38 -54.35 7.19
C ILE A 35 -10.24 -55.36 7.39
N GLY A 36 -9.36 -55.13 8.38
CA GLY A 36 -8.28 -56.05 8.68
C GLY A 36 -8.76 -57.42 9.16
N LEU A 37 -9.81 -57.44 9.99
CA LEU A 37 -10.44 -58.66 10.49
C LEU A 37 -11.17 -59.42 9.38
N GLU A 38 -11.88 -58.73 8.48
CA GLU A 38 -12.52 -59.33 7.30
C GLU A 38 -11.50 -60.01 6.37
N LYS A 39 -10.26 -59.50 6.33
CA LYS A 39 -9.14 -60.10 5.59
C LYS A 39 -8.44 -61.25 6.33
N GLY A 40 -8.97 -61.68 7.48
CA GLY A 40 -8.43 -62.77 8.28
C GLY A 40 -7.17 -62.42 9.08
N ARG A 41 -6.82 -61.14 9.23
CA ARG A 41 -5.68 -60.72 10.06
C ARG A 41 -6.09 -60.70 11.53
N LYS A 42 -5.14 -60.98 12.41
CA LYS A 42 -5.36 -60.86 13.86
C LYS A 42 -5.32 -59.41 14.30
N GLU A 43 -6.05 -59.07 15.38
CA GLU A 43 -6.10 -57.70 15.91
C GLU A 43 -4.71 -57.15 16.25
N GLU A 44 -3.83 -57.99 16.79
CA GLU A 44 -2.48 -57.59 17.18
C GLU A 44 -1.62 -57.21 15.96
N GLU A 45 -1.80 -57.91 14.84
CA GLU A 45 -1.11 -57.62 13.58
C GLU A 45 -1.62 -56.34 12.94
N ILE A 46 -2.92 -56.05 13.07
CA ILE A 46 -3.52 -54.82 12.58
C ILE A 46 -3.00 -53.64 13.40
N ALA A 47 -3.01 -53.74 14.73
CA ALA A 47 -2.49 -52.71 15.61
C ALA A 47 -0.99 -52.43 15.37
N ALA A 48 -0.19 -53.48 15.19
CA ALA A 48 1.22 -53.34 14.82
C ALA A 48 1.42 -52.64 13.47
N SER A 49 0.51 -52.90 12.52
CA SER A 49 0.51 -52.25 11.20
C SER A 49 0.06 -50.79 11.22
N LEU A 50 -0.80 -50.41 12.17
CA LEU A 50 -1.25 -49.03 12.36
C LEU A 50 -0.18 -48.18 13.07
N GLY A 51 0.64 -48.78 13.92
CA GLY A 51 1.76 -48.12 14.61
C GLY A 51 1.43 -47.67 16.03
N ASP A 52 2.15 -46.67 16.53
CA ASP A 52 1.99 -46.18 17.91
C ASP A 52 0.82 -45.17 18.02
N PRO A 53 -0.20 -45.44 18.86
CA PRO A 53 -1.28 -44.49 19.15
C PRO A 53 -0.80 -43.08 19.54
N LYS A 54 0.37 -42.96 20.19
CA LYS A 54 0.95 -41.64 20.54
C LYS A 54 1.37 -40.83 19.33
N ALA A 55 1.96 -41.49 18.33
CA ALA A 55 2.36 -40.82 17.09
C ALA A 55 1.13 -40.34 16.32
N ILE A 56 0.10 -41.19 16.25
CA ILE A 56 -1.18 -40.88 15.61
C ILE A 56 -1.85 -39.69 16.31
N ALA A 57 -1.96 -39.71 17.63
CA ALA A 57 -2.56 -38.61 18.39
C ALA A 57 -1.84 -37.28 18.15
N LYS A 58 -0.50 -37.29 18.08
CA LYS A 58 0.29 -36.11 17.76
C LYS A 58 -0.01 -35.58 16.36
N GLN A 59 -0.14 -36.47 15.37
CA GLN A 59 -0.46 -36.10 14.00
C GLN A 59 -1.88 -35.55 13.89
N SER A 60 -2.88 -36.19 14.51
CA SER A 60 -4.26 -35.70 14.52
C SER A 60 -4.38 -34.30 15.12
N ARG A 61 -3.70 -34.03 16.24
CA ARG A 61 -3.67 -32.69 16.84
C ARG A 61 -3.09 -31.64 15.90
N ALA A 62 -1.99 -31.96 15.22
CA ALA A 62 -1.38 -31.05 14.26
C ALA A 62 -2.34 -30.71 13.11
N SER A 63 -3.06 -31.71 12.60
CA SER A 63 -4.06 -31.53 11.56
C SER A 63 -5.26 -30.67 12.00
N CYS A 64 -5.75 -30.85 13.24
CA CYS A 64 -6.82 -30.01 13.80
C CYS A 64 -6.38 -28.55 13.93
N ILE A 65 -5.18 -28.30 14.46
CA ILE A 65 -4.62 -26.94 14.60
C ILE A 65 -4.49 -26.26 13.23
N LEU A 66 -4.04 -26.99 12.20
CA LEU A 66 -3.93 -26.46 10.83
C LEU A 66 -5.30 -26.11 10.24
N LYS A 67 -6.29 -27.00 10.36
CA LYS A 67 -7.68 -26.74 9.93
C LYS A 67 -8.26 -25.50 10.59
N GLU A 68 -7.98 -25.31 11.89
CA GLU A 68 -8.46 -24.16 12.64
C GLU A 68 -7.75 -22.88 12.19
N ALA A 69 -6.43 -22.93 11.99
CA ALA A 69 -5.64 -21.81 11.46
C ALA A 69 -6.14 -21.35 10.08
N GLU A 70 -6.42 -22.28 9.16
CA GLU A 70 -7.01 -21.98 7.84
C GLU A 70 -8.40 -21.32 7.97
N LYS A 71 -9.20 -21.72 8.96
CA LYS A 71 -10.48 -21.07 9.28
C LYS A 71 -10.30 -19.65 9.84
N THR A 72 -9.25 -19.42 10.64
CA THR A 72 -8.96 -18.10 11.25
C THR A 72 -8.41 -17.08 10.27
N THR A 73 -7.84 -17.51 9.13
CA THR A 73 -7.73 -16.68 7.91
C THR A 73 -9.10 -16.46 7.28
N SER A 74 -10.00 -15.88 8.07
CA SER A 74 -11.33 -15.46 7.64
C SER A 74 -11.17 -14.41 6.54
N VAL A 75 -11.91 -14.57 5.45
CA VAL A 75 -11.99 -13.62 4.33
C VAL A 75 -12.18 -12.18 4.83
N ASN A 76 -12.89 -11.99 5.96
CA ASN A 76 -13.09 -10.69 6.58
C ASN A 76 -11.79 -10.05 7.09
N ASN A 77 -10.87 -10.83 7.67
CA ASN A 77 -9.56 -10.33 8.12
C ASN A 77 -8.66 -9.95 6.93
N ILE A 78 -8.71 -10.75 5.86
CA ILE A 78 -7.99 -10.46 4.62
C ILE A 78 -8.56 -9.18 3.96
N MET A 79 -9.88 -9.05 3.86
CA MET A 79 -10.53 -7.85 3.31
C MET A 79 -10.20 -6.59 4.12
N ARG A 80 -10.20 -6.68 5.46
CA ARG A 80 -9.77 -5.57 6.32
C ARG A 80 -8.31 -5.19 6.07
N ALA A 81 -7.42 -6.17 5.92
CA ALA A 81 -6.02 -5.91 5.60
C ALA A 81 -5.85 -5.25 4.22
N ILE A 82 -6.62 -5.66 3.22
CA ILE A 82 -6.63 -5.05 1.89
C ILE A 82 -7.12 -3.60 1.98
N PHE A 83 -8.25 -3.33 2.63
CA PHE A 83 -8.75 -1.96 2.79
C PHE A 83 -7.78 -1.07 3.58
N ALA A 84 -7.14 -1.61 4.62
CA ALA A 84 -6.12 -0.89 5.35
C ALA A 84 -4.89 -0.59 4.47
N ALA A 85 -4.42 -1.56 3.68
CA ALA A 85 -3.29 -1.35 2.77
C ALA A 85 -3.59 -0.32 1.68
N VAL A 86 -4.78 -0.41 1.05
CA VAL A 86 -5.24 0.56 0.06
C VAL A 86 -5.41 1.94 0.68
N GLY A 87 -6.07 2.02 1.84
CA GLY A 87 -6.26 3.27 2.59
C GLY A 87 -4.95 3.91 2.99
N LEU A 88 -3.97 3.13 3.46
CA LEU A 88 -2.62 3.61 3.80
C LEU A 88 -1.91 4.14 2.55
N GLY A 89 -2.06 3.46 1.41
CA GLY A 89 -1.54 3.92 0.12
C GLY A 89 -2.09 5.28 -0.28
N PHE A 90 -3.43 5.44 -0.28
CA PHE A 90 -4.07 6.72 -0.59
C PHE A 90 -3.74 7.82 0.43
N PHE A 91 -3.70 7.48 1.72
CA PHE A 91 -3.32 8.42 2.77
C PHE A 91 -1.90 8.95 2.58
N ASN A 92 -0.95 8.06 2.29
CA ASN A 92 0.43 8.43 1.97
C ASN A 92 0.49 9.27 0.68
N LEU A 93 -0.32 8.93 -0.32
CA LEU A 93 -0.41 9.68 -1.57
C LEU A 93 -0.86 11.12 -1.29
N VAL A 94 -1.93 11.35 -0.53
CA VAL A 94 -2.40 12.70 -0.21
C VAL A 94 -1.35 13.49 0.60
N ILE A 95 -0.75 12.87 1.61
CA ILE A 95 0.22 13.53 2.50
C ILE A 95 1.51 13.89 1.79
N VAL A 96 1.99 13.07 0.85
CA VAL A 96 3.23 13.33 0.13
C VAL A 96 2.97 14.15 -1.14
N LEU A 97 1.96 13.77 -1.93
CA LEU A 97 1.67 14.42 -3.20
C LEU A 97 1.08 15.82 -3.00
N GLY A 98 0.26 16.04 -1.97
CA GLY A 98 -0.35 17.36 -1.71
C GLY A 98 0.70 18.47 -1.57
N PRO A 99 1.64 18.36 -0.62
CA PRO A 99 2.76 19.29 -0.50
C PRO A 99 3.64 19.34 -1.75
N ALA A 100 3.89 18.21 -2.42
CA ALA A 100 4.69 18.19 -3.65
C ALA A 100 4.05 19.02 -4.78
N ILE A 101 2.75 18.86 -5.02
CA ILE A 101 2.00 19.68 -5.99
C ILE A 101 1.99 21.14 -5.56
N GLY A 102 1.83 21.42 -4.26
CA GLY A 102 1.90 22.78 -3.72
C GLY A 102 3.25 23.45 -4.02
N LEU A 103 4.36 22.74 -3.80
CA LEU A 103 5.70 23.22 -4.10
C LEU A 103 5.92 23.48 -5.60
N ILE A 104 5.49 22.54 -6.46
CA ILE A 104 5.53 22.72 -7.92
C ILE A 104 4.68 23.92 -8.33
N GLY A 105 3.50 24.11 -7.74
CA GLY A 105 2.62 25.25 -8.00
C GLY A 105 3.27 26.58 -7.64
N ILE A 106 3.94 26.66 -6.49
CA ILE A 106 4.72 27.85 -6.08
C ILE A 106 5.83 28.14 -7.09
N LEU A 107 6.55 27.10 -7.53
CA LEU A 107 7.61 27.26 -8.52
C LEU A 107 7.07 27.81 -9.84
N VAL A 108 6.00 27.21 -10.37
CA VAL A 108 5.34 27.68 -11.60
C VAL A 108 4.85 29.12 -11.46
N ALA A 109 4.24 29.47 -10.33
CA ALA A 109 3.80 30.84 -10.06
C ALA A 109 4.97 31.82 -10.03
N LEU A 110 6.10 31.46 -9.44
CA LEU A 110 7.30 32.30 -9.40
C LEU A 110 7.83 32.59 -10.81
N PHE A 111 7.90 31.58 -11.68
CA PHE A 111 8.26 31.78 -13.08
C PHE A 111 7.25 32.64 -13.84
N ALA A 112 5.96 32.40 -13.63
CA ALA A 112 4.90 33.18 -14.27
C ALA A 112 4.96 34.66 -13.87
N VAL A 113 5.19 34.95 -12.58
CA VAL A 113 5.35 36.32 -12.06
C VAL A 113 6.61 36.96 -12.64
N ALA A 114 7.76 36.27 -12.64
CA ALA A 114 8.99 36.79 -13.23
C ALA A 114 8.80 37.13 -14.71
N PHE A 115 8.16 36.24 -15.47
CA PHE A 115 7.86 36.46 -16.88
C PHE A 115 6.90 37.64 -17.09
N ALA A 116 5.83 37.75 -16.30
CA ALA A 116 4.91 38.86 -16.37
C ALA A 116 5.59 40.22 -16.09
N ILE A 117 6.52 40.26 -15.13
CA ILE A 117 7.32 41.46 -14.83
C ILE A 117 8.21 41.84 -16.03
N ILE A 118 8.88 40.86 -16.65
CA ILE A 118 9.70 41.08 -17.86
C ILE A 118 8.84 41.66 -19.00
N VAL A 119 7.71 41.02 -19.29
CA VAL A 119 6.80 41.45 -20.36
C VAL A 119 6.24 42.84 -20.08
N SER A 120 5.88 43.12 -18.83
CA SER A 120 5.40 44.44 -18.42
C SER A 120 6.48 45.52 -18.60
N GLY A 121 7.72 45.27 -18.15
CA GLY A 121 8.84 46.18 -18.33
C GLY A 121 9.14 46.45 -19.81
N ALA A 122 9.19 45.38 -20.62
CA ALA A 122 9.41 45.47 -22.06
C ALA A 122 8.27 46.23 -22.78
N ALA A 123 7.01 46.01 -22.39
CA ALA A 123 5.86 46.71 -22.95
C ALA A 123 5.89 48.21 -22.65
N VAL A 124 6.28 48.61 -21.42
CA VAL A 124 6.45 50.03 -21.07
C VAL A 124 7.56 50.68 -21.90
N LEU A 125 8.69 49.99 -22.10
CA LEU A 125 9.78 50.49 -22.95
C LEU A 125 9.34 50.64 -24.41
N PHE A 126 8.76 49.58 -24.96
CA PHE A 126 8.34 49.56 -26.35
C PHE A 126 7.26 50.62 -26.60
N GLY A 127 6.25 50.72 -25.74
CA GLY A 127 5.19 51.72 -25.84
C GLY A 127 5.71 53.15 -25.75
N THR A 128 6.68 53.42 -24.86
CA THR A 128 7.28 54.76 -24.74
C THR A 128 8.11 55.14 -25.97
N LEU A 129 8.91 54.21 -26.52
CA LEU A 129 9.80 54.49 -27.65
C LEU A 129 9.08 54.52 -29.00
N MET A 130 8.08 53.65 -29.17
CA MET A 130 7.35 53.51 -30.44
C MET A 130 6.09 54.37 -30.51
N GLY A 131 5.56 54.85 -29.38
CA GLY A 131 4.36 55.71 -29.33
C GLY A 131 4.44 56.99 -30.18
N PRO A 132 5.59 57.68 -30.29
CA PRO A 132 5.75 58.82 -31.19
C PRO A 132 5.80 58.44 -32.69
N VAL A 133 6.20 57.20 -33.00
CA VAL A 133 6.44 56.73 -34.39
C VAL A 133 5.20 56.05 -34.96
N PHE A 134 4.49 55.27 -34.14
CA PHE A 134 3.27 54.58 -34.48
C PHE A 134 2.11 55.31 -33.80
N ALA A 135 1.11 55.77 -34.55
CA ALA A 135 -0.09 56.43 -34.04
C ALA A 135 -1.02 55.52 -33.20
N TRP A 136 -0.45 54.56 -32.47
CA TRP A 136 -1.14 53.81 -31.46
C TRP A 136 -1.39 54.71 -30.25
N ASN A 137 -2.67 54.88 -29.91
CA ASN A 137 -3.10 55.55 -28.68
C ASN A 137 -2.79 54.69 -27.45
N ILE A 138 -1.50 54.42 -27.18
CA ILE A 138 -1.05 53.76 -25.96
C ILE A 138 -0.96 54.84 -24.87
N TYR A 139 -1.89 54.81 -23.93
CA TYR A 139 -1.87 55.71 -22.79
C TYR A 139 -0.89 55.19 -21.74
N ILE A 140 0.29 55.82 -21.67
CA ILE A 140 1.24 55.63 -20.56
C ILE A 140 1.04 56.81 -19.59
N PRO A 141 0.63 56.57 -18.33
CA PRO A 141 0.31 57.63 -17.38
C PRO A 141 1.53 58.37 -16.82
N PHE A 142 2.74 58.06 -17.32
CA PHE A 142 4.01 58.62 -16.88
C PHE A 142 4.73 59.32 -18.03
N ALA A 143 5.47 60.39 -17.71
CA ALA A 143 6.34 61.03 -18.69
C ALA A 143 7.48 60.08 -19.14
N ALA A 144 7.95 60.24 -20.39
CA ALA A 144 8.98 59.38 -20.99
C ALA A 144 10.27 59.28 -20.15
N VAL A 145 10.66 60.39 -19.50
CA VAL A 145 11.84 60.45 -18.61
C VAL A 145 11.71 59.52 -17.39
N VAL A 146 10.49 59.19 -16.97
CA VAL A 146 10.20 58.28 -15.85
C VAL A 146 9.93 56.86 -16.36
N SER A 147 9.19 56.71 -17.45
CA SER A 147 8.79 55.39 -17.96
C SER A 147 9.96 54.60 -18.55
N ILE A 148 10.97 55.25 -19.13
CA ILE A 148 12.15 54.55 -19.68
C ILE A 148 12.97 53.88 -18.56
N PRO A 149 13.43 54.59 -17.51
CA PRO A 149 14.11 53.93 -16.38
C PRO A 149 13.25 52.88 -15.69
N LEU A 150 11.94 53.13 -15.55
CA LEU A 150 11.00 52.18 -14.96
C LEU A 150 10.94 50.89 -15.77
N GLY A 151 10.81 50.97 -17.09
CA GLY A 151 10.75 49.82 -17.97
C GLY A 151 12.05 49.01 -17.98
N ILE A 152 13.22 49.67 -17.97
CA ILE A 152 14.53 48.99 -17.82
C ILE A 152 14.60 48.32 -16.46
N GLY A 153 14.24 49.03 -15.39
CA GLY A 153 14.27 48.53 -14.02
C GLY A 153 13.37 47.31 -13.82
N LEU A 154 12.13 47.35 -14.33
CA LEU A 154 11.21 46.22 -14.28
C LEU A 154 11.73 45.02 -15.08
N THR A 155 12.25 45.25 -16.28
CA THR A 155 12.82 44.17 -17.11
C THR A 155 14.01 43.51 -16.41
N ALA A 156 14.92 44.32 -15.85
CA ALA A 156 16.08 43.84 -15.12
C ALA A 156 15.67 43.09 -13.84
N LEU A 157 14.70 43.61 -13.09
CA LEU A 157 14.15 42.96 -11.90
C LEU A 157 13.55 41.60 -12.26
N GLY A 158 12.74 41.53 -13.33
CA GLY A 158 12.14 40.30 -13.80
C GLY A 158 13.18 39.24 -14.21
N LEU A 159 14.25 39.65 -14.91
CA LEU A 159 15.37 38.75 -15.24
C LEU A 159 16.09 38.24 -13.99
N LEU A 160 16.35 39.11 -13.00
CA LEU A 160 16.96 38.71 -11.74
C LEU A 160 16.06 37.74 -10.96
N SER A 161 14.75 37.98 -10.92
CA SER A 161 13.77 37.07 -10.32
C SER A 161 13.77 35.71 -11.01
N LEU A 162 13.95 35.67 -12.34
CA LEU A 162 14.01 34.44 -13.12
C LEU A 162 15.29 33.64 -12.81
N ILE A 163 16.43 34.32 -12.69
CA ILE A 163 17.71 33.70 -12.24
C ILE A 163 17.56 33.16 -10.80
N GLY A 164 16.95 33.93 -9.90
CA GLY A 164 16.65 33.49 -8.54
C GLY A 164 15.75 32.25 -8.51
N ALA A 165 14.72 32.21 -9.35
CA ALA A 165 13.84 31.04 -9.50
C ALA A 165 14.61 29.80 -9.99
N PHE A 166 15.52 29.95 -10.96
CA PHE A 166 16.39 28.85 -11.39
C PHE A 166 17.32 28.35 -10.28
N TYR A 167 17.86 29.25 -9.46
CA TYR A 167 18.73 28.86 -8.35
C TYR A 167 17.95 28.12 -7.26
N LEU A 168 16.70 28.49 -7.00
CA LEU A 168 15.81 27.79 -6.07
C LEU A 168 15.56 26.33 -6.49
N ILE A 169 15.44 26.05 -7.79
CA ILE A 169 15.30 24.65 -8.29
C ILE A 169 16.45 23.78 -7.81
N LYS A 170 17.67 24.32 -7.69
CA LYS A 170 18.84 23.54 -7.26
C LYS A 170 18.73 23.03 -5.81
N PHE A 171 17.88 23.64 -4.99
CA PHE A 171 17.66 23.24 -3.61
C PHE A 171 16.48 22.27 -3.42
N PHE A 172 15.68 22.07 -4.46
CA PHE A 172 14.61 21.06 -4.50
C PHE A 172 15.12 19.78 -5.16
#